data_AF-A0A4U3LMU4-F1
#
_entry.id   AF-A0A4U3LMU4-F1
#
_cell.length_a   1.000
_cell.length_b   1.000
_cell.length_c   1.000
_cell.angle_alpha   90.00
_cell.angle_beta   90.00
_cell.angle_gamma   90.00
#
_symmetry.space_group_name_H-M   'P 1'
#
loop_
_entity.id
_entity.type
_entity.pdbx_description
1 polymer ?
#
loop_
_entity_poly.entity_id
_entity_poly.type
_entity_poly.pdbx_seq_one_letter_code
_entity_poly.pdbx_strand_id
1 'polypeptide(L)'
;MTIATFDRARLEDALLDGLPALVAEVRDRLAEHWPDYAAFLDTDRDAVVKPAELFVHRLLDMSIANLINPEQTTLDRGDETVRRVFEEIGRRQLQEGNDLTRLLTAFQLGARVAWRHVAATALRLDFAPDNLAALADSVFVFVNQLSFSAANGYLQEQIEDAMARERRREDLANLLLSGRAGTEAIRTAAQQAAWRIPETAAVVIYSDGDQEPAGALVARLEPGALPIRRNAVVVGAIIPEPSGPGRRLQLSRELAGMGAVVGNSVALAQLPRSLEIARIAVRLRNTGVLTDDPVFADEHLDALIVWRDEALVAALREEMLAPLAGETEAARERLAETLASWLKHFGDRQAIAHELSIHPQTVRYRMARLRALYGDRLDDPESRARLFLALEWPGP
;
A
#
# COMPACT_ATOMS: atom_id res chain seq x y z
N MET A 1 -23.12 31.65 -47.94
CA MET A 1 -24.24 31.05 -47.19
C MET A 1 -24.57 31.99 -46.06
N THR A 2 -25.73 32.64 -46.14
CA THR A 2 -26.22 33.56 -45.12
C THR A 2 -26.64 32.70 -43.94
N ILE A 3 -25.90 32.74 -42.83
CA ILE A 3 -26.30 32.09 -41.57
C ILE A 3 -27.67 32.67 -41.21
N ALA A 4 -28.71 31.85 -41.34
CA ALA A 4 -30.07 32.23 -40.97
C ALA A 4 -30.02 32.69 -39.51
N THR A 5 -30.48 33.92 -39.30
CA THR A 5 -30.32 34.67 -38.05
C THR A 5 -30.83 33.86 -36.88
N PHE A 6 -29.92 33.34 -36.06
CA PHE A 6 -30.22 32.67 -34.80
C PHE A 6 -30.88 33.71 -33.88
N ASP A 7 -32.21 33.70 -33.79
CA ASP A 7 -32.96 34.59 -32.88
C ASP A 7 -32.80 34.10 -31.43
N ARG A 8 -31.61 34.36 -30.88
CA ARG A 8 -31.16 33.92 -29.55
C ARG A 8 -32.17 34.28 -28.49
N ALA A 9 -32.58 35.54 -28.43
CA ALA A 9 -33.46 36.07 -27.39
C ALA A 9 -34.82 35.37 -27.38
N ARG A 10 -35.42 35.14 -28.56
CA ARG A 10 -36.71 34.45 -28.67
C ARG A 10 -36.63 32.98 -28.26
N LEU A 11 -35.53 32.29 -28.56
CA LEU A 11 -35.32 30.91 -28.13
C LEU A 11 -35.02 30.84 -26.62
N GLU A 12 -34.21 31.76 -26.12
CA GLU A 12 -33.85 31.91 -24.71
C GLU A 12 -35.09 32.08 -23.83
N ASP A 13 -35.94 33.06 -24.12
CA ASP A 13 -37.19 33.29 -23.39
C ASP A 13 -38.08 32.04 -23.43
N ALA A 14 -38.24 31.41 -24.60
CA ALA A 14 -39.08 30.23 -24.75
C ALA A 14 -38.55 28.99 -24.01
N LEU A 15 -37.23 28.84 -23.87
CA LEU A 15 -36.60 27.77 -23.12
C LEU A 15 -36.70 28.01 -21.60
N LEU A 16 -36.52 29.26 -21.16
CA LEU A 16 -36.68 29.66 -19.76
C LEU A 16 -38.13 29.46 -19.30
N ASP A 17 -39.11 29.85 -20.12
CA ASP A 17 -40.54 29.62 -19.85
C ASP A 17 -40.89 28.12 -19.75
N GLY A 18 -40.20 27.28 -20.53
CA GLY A 18 -40.38 25.83 -20.54
C GLY A 18 -39.66 25.08 -19.42
N LEU A 19 -38.70 25.72 -18.74
CA LEU A 19 -37.83 25.09 -17.75
C LEU A 19 -38.60 24.45 -16.57
N PRO A 20 -39.65 25.07 -15.99
CA PRO A 20 -40.43 24.44 -14.93
C PRO A 20 -41.09 23.11 -15.35
N ALA A 21 -41.51 22.99 -16.61
CA ALA A 21 -42.12 21.79 -17.16
C ALA A 21 -41.07 20.70 -17.44
N LEU A 22 -39.90 21.09 -17.93
CA LEU A 22 -38.75 20.20 -18.10
C LEU A 22 -38.35 19.57 -16.76
N VAL A 23 -38.16 20.38 -15.71
CA VAL A 23 -37.76 19.90 -14.38
C VAL A 23 -38.82 18.94 -13.80
N ALA A 24 -40.11 19.25 -13.98
CA ALA A 24 -41.19 18.37 -13.55
C ALA A 24 -41.16 17.01 -14.28
N GLU A 25 -40.92 17.00 -15.59
CA GLU A 25 -40.80 15.74 -16.33
C GLU A 25 -39.55 14.93 -15.92
N VAL A 26 -38.43 15.61 -15.65
CA VAL A 26 -37.22 14.94 -15.12
C VAL A 26 -37.54 14.28 -13.79
N ARG A 27 -38.18 14.99 -12.85
CA ARG A 27 -38.63 14.43 -11.57
C ARG A 27 -39.50 13.19 -11.77
N ASP A 28 -40.52 13.27 -12.63
CA ASP A 28 -41.45 12.15 -12.85
C ASP A 28 -40.74 10.90 -13.35
N ARG A 29 -39.76 11.06 -14.25
CA ARG A 29 -38.97 9.94 -14.75
C ARG A 29 -37.96 9.41 -13.73
N LEU A 30 -37.41 10.27 -12.88
CA LEU A 30 -36.53 9.86 -11.80
C LEU A 30 -37.30 9.10 -10.71
N ALA A 31 -38.55 9.46 -10.42
CA ALA A 31 -39.35 8.87 -9.35
C ALA A 31 -39.55 7.34 -9.49
N GLU A 32 -39.51 6.82 -10.71
CA GLU A 32 -39.66 5.39 -11.00
C GLU A 32 -38.46 4.55 -10.51
N HIS A 33 -37.24 5.10 -10.62
CA HIS A 33 -36.00 4.34 -10.38
C HIS A 33 -35.16 4.91 -9.21
N TRP A 34 -35.24 6.22 -8.95
CA TRP A 34 -34.48 6.96 -7.94
C TRP A 34 -35.38 8.01 -7.23
N PRO A 35 -36.25 7.57 -6.31
CA PRO A 35 -37.25 8.43 -5.68
C PRO A 35 -36.66 9.52 -4.77
N ASP A 36 -35.45 9.33 -4.26
CA ASP A 36 -34.68 10.33 -3.53
C ASP A 36 -34.24 11.51 -4.41
N TYR A 37 -33.80 11.27 -5.65
CA TYR A 37 -33.50 12.35 -6.59
C TYR A 37 -34.77 13.12 -6.99
N ALA A 38 -35.89 12.42 -7.13
CA ALA A 38 -37.18 13.07 -7.35
C ALA A 38 -37.59 13.94 -6.14
N ALA A 39 -37.43 13.42 -4.91
CA ALA A 39 -37.71 14.16 -3.69
C ALA A 39 -36.81 15.40 -3.52
N PHE A 40 -35.54 15.33 -3.94
CA PHE A 40 -34.64 16.49 -3.99
C PHE A 40 -35.16 17.57 -4.94
N LEU A 41 -35.64 17.19 -6.14
CA LEU A 41 -36.23 18.14 -7.09
C LEU A 41 -37.52 18.78 -6.58
N ASP A 42 -38.27 18.11 -5.70
CA ASP A 42 -39.47 18.66 -5.05
C ASP A 42 -39.12 19.60 -3.88
N THR A 43 -38.10 19.26 -3.09
CA THR A 43 -37.73 19.98 -1.85
C THR A 43 -36.87 21.21 -2.13
N ASP A 44 -35.92 21.09 -3.07
CA ASP A 44 -34.90 22.11 -3.36
C ASP A 44 -35.05 22.67 -4.78
N ARG A 45 -36.29 22.80 -5.26
CA ARG A 45 -36.59 23.20 -6.65
C ARG A 45 -35.86 24.48 -7.07
N ASP A 46 -35.85 25.51 -6.24
CA ASP A 46 -35.18 26.79 -6.54
C ASP A 46 -33.66 26.65 -6.65
N ALA A 47 -33.06 25.69 -5.93
CA ALA A 47 -31.65 25.38 -6.00
C ALA A 47 -31.27 24.69 -7.31
N VAL A 48 -32.24 24.15 -8.06
CA VAL A 48 -32.05 23.49 -9.36
C VAL A 48 -32.45 24.39 -10.52
N VAL A 49 -33.57 25.12 -10.39
CA VAL A 49 -34.08 25.99 -11.45
C VAL A 49 -33.10 27.14 -11.75
N LYS A 50 -32.60 27.85 -10.72
CA LYS A 50 -31.68 28.98 -10.94
C LYS A 50 -30.38 28.59 -11.66
N PRO A 51 -29.68 27.49 -11.29
CA PRO A 51 -28.57 27.00 -12.09
C PRO A 51 -28.99 26.56 -13.49
N ALA A 52 -30.19 25.98 -13.65
CA ALA A 52 -30.68 25.56 -14.95
C ALA A 52 -30.98 26.73 -15.91
N GLU A 53 -31.40 27.89 -15.41
CA GLU A 53 -31.50 29.12 -16.20
C GLU A 53 -30.11 29.54 -16.73
N LEU A 54 -29.09 29.55 -15.86
CA LEU A 54 -27.70 29.79 -16.27
C LEU A 54 -27.22 28.77 -17.32
N PHE A 55 -27.68 27.52 -17.24
CA PHE A 55 -27.35 26.51 -18.23
C PHE A 55 -28.04 26.73 -19.58
N VAL A 56 -29.26 27.27 -19.61
CA VAL A 56 -29.93 27.67 -20.86
C VAL A 56 -29.13 28.77 -21.55
N HIS A 57 -28.74 29.82 -20.82
CA HIS A 57 -27.92 30.91 -21.37
C HIS A 57 -26.62 30.37 -21.98
N ARG A 58 -25.92 29.51 -21.24
CA ARG A 58 -24.64 28.92 -21.67
C ARG A 58 -24.79 27.99 -22.87
N LEU A 59 -25.84 27.19 -22.91
CA LEU A 59 -26.12 26.28 -24.01
C LEU A 59 -26.26 27.06 -25.33
N LEU A 60 -26.97 28.18 -25.30
CA LEU A 60 -27.17 29.04 -26.47
C LEU A 60 -25.85 29.67 -26.91
N ASP A 61 -25.06 30.19 -25.98
CA ASP A 61 -23.75 30.77 -26.30
C ASP A 61 -22.80 29.73 -26.94
N MET A 62 -22.77 28.51 -26.40
CA MET A 62 -22.00 27.40 -26.99
C MET A 62 -22.49 27.02 -28.39
N SER A 63 -23.81 27.03 -28.61
CA SER A 63 -24.38 26.69 -29.93
C SER A 63 -24.04 27.72 -31.00
N ILE A 64 -24.04 29.00 -30.64
CA ILE A 64 -23.62 30.09 -31.53
C ILE A 64 -22.13 29.98 -31.84
N ALA A 65 -21.29 29.71 -30.82
CA ALA A 65 -19.86 29.51 -31.01
C ALA A 65 -19.56 28.32 -31.95
N ASN A 66 -20.27 27.20 -31.80
CA ASN A 66 -20.16 26.03 -32.66
C ASN A 66 -20.60 26.31 -34.11
N LEU A 67 -21.62 27.14 -34.32
CA LEU A 67 -22.04 27.57 -35.66
C LEU A 67 -20.97 28.43 -36.37
N ILE A 68 -20.23 29.23 -35.59
CA ILE A 68 -19.17 30.10 -36.12
C ILE A 68 -17.89 29.30 -36.41
N ASN A 69 -17.52 28.35 -35.54
CA ASN A 69 -16.32 27.53 -35.67
C ASN A 69 -16.59 26.03 -35.37
N PRO A 70 -17.08 25.25 -36.35
CA PRO A 70 -17.47 23.85 -36.14
C PRO A 70 -16.30 22.93 -35.76
N GLU A 71 -15.09 23.23 -36.22
CA GLU A 71 -13.88 22.41 -35.99
C GLU A 71 -13.20 22.69 -34.64
N GLN A 72 -13.56 23.79 -33.97
CA GLN A 72 -13.13 24.08 -32.61
C GLN A 72 -14.29 23.74 -31.68
N THR A 73 -14.52 22.45 -31.43
CA THR A 73 -15.30 22.02 -30.27
C THR A 73 -14.53 22.46 -29.04
N THR A 74 -14.74 23.70 -28.63
CA THR A 74 -14.11 24.29 -27.47
C THR A 74 -14.64 23.51 -26.28
N LEU A 75 -13.85 22.54 -25.82
CA LEU A 75 -13.81 22.11 -24.42
C LEU A 75 -13.29 23.28 -23.54
N ASP A 76 -13.57 24.52 -23.94
CA ASP A 76 -13.11 25.68 -23.23
C ASP A 76 -13.77 25.66 -21.87
N ARG A 77 -12.92 25.94 -20.89
CA ARG A 77 -13.05 25.59 -19.50
C ARG A 77 -14.50 25.83 -19.09
N GLY A 78 -15.19 24.77 -18.70
CA GLY A 78 -16.32 24.87 -17.79
C GLY A 78 -16.08 26.06 -16.88
N ASP A 79 -16.98 27.06 -16.83
CA ASP A 79 -16.94 28.07 -15.77
C ASP A 79 -16.51 27.35 -14.50
N GLU A 80 -15.35 27.73 -13.98
CA GLU A 80 -14.65 27.00 -12.92
C GLU A 80 -15.60 26.74 -11.74
N THR A 81 -16.56 27.66 -11.56
CA THR A 81 -17.68 27.56 -10.64
C THR A 81 -18.57 26.35 -10.92
N VAL A 82 -19.04 26.18 -12.15
CA VAL A 82 -19.87 25.03 -12.57
C VAL A 82 -19.08 23.72 -12.41
N ARG A 83 -17.82 23.69 -12.85
CA ARG A 83 -16.96 22.49 -12.70
C ARG A 83 -16.89 22.06 -11.23
N ARG A 84 -16.59 23.00 -10.32
CA ARG A 84 -16.50 22.74 -8.87
C ARG A 84 -17.81 22.26 -8.27
N VAL A 85 -18.95 22.81 -8.70
CA VAL A 85 -20.27 22.36 -8.21
C VAL A 85 -20.50 20.90 -8.57
N PHE A 86 -20.21 20.49 -9.81
CA PHE A 86 -20.41 19.10 -10.23
C PHE A 86 -19.38 18.15 -9.62
N GLU A 87 -18.13 18.58 -9.44
CA GLU A 87 -17.15 17.83 -8.63
C GLU A 87 -17.68 17.60 -7.21
N GLU A 88 -18.24 18.63 -6.57
CA GLU A 88 -18.80 18.52 -5.22
C GLU A 88 -20.01 17.59 -5.15
N ILE A 89 -20.88 17.59 -6.17
CA ILE A 89 -21.96 16.60 -6.30
C ILE A 89 -21.36 15.18 -6.36
N GLY A 90 -20.30 14.99 -7.15
CA GLY A 90 -19.57 13.72 -7.23
C GLY A 90 -18.98 13.27 -5.88
N ARG A 91 -18.36 14.19 -5.12
CA ARG A 91 -17.83 13.88 -3.78
C ARG A 91 -18.92 13.44 -2.81
N ARG A 92 -20.03 14.19 -2.75
CA ARG A 92 -21.17 13.86 -1.87
C ARG A 92 -21.77 12.50 -2.17
N GLN A 93 -21.86 12.14 -3.46
CA GLN A 93 -22.36 10.84 -3.88
C GLN A 93 -21.61 9.69 -3.19
N LEU A 94 -20.27 9.77 -3.13
CA LEU A 94 -19.46 8.77 -2.44
C LEU A 94 -19.64 8.83 -0.91
N GLN A 95 -19.69 10.03 -0.33
CA GLN A 95 -19.88 10.23 1.12
C GLN A 95 -21.21 9.64 1.62
N GLU A 96 -22.25 9.70 0.81
CA GLU A 96 -23.56 9.09 1.07
C GLU A 96 -23.59 7.58 0.78
N GLY A 97 -22.50 6.99 0.26
CA GLY A 97 -22.39 5.57 -0.06
C GLY A 97 -23.10 5.17 -1.36
N ASN A 98 -23.44 6.12 -2.22
CA ASN A 98 -24.13 5.87 -3.48
C ASN A 98 -23.15 5.59 -4.64
N ASP A 99 -23.56 4.74 -5.59
CA ASP A 99 -22.76 4.44 -6.79
C ASP A 99 -22.72 5.65 -7.76
N LEU A 100 -21.57 5.84 -8.42
CA LEU A 100 -21.37 6.82 -9.49
C LEU A 100 -22.27 6.52 -10.70
N THR A 101 -22.45 5.24 -11.07
CA THR A 101 -23.29 4.85 -12.21
C THR A 101 -24.71 5.40 -12.06
N ARG A 102 -25.23 5.41 -10.83
CA ARG A 102 -26.54 5.98 -10.49
C ARG A 102 -26.64 7.46 -10.85
N LEU A 103 -25.64 8.25 -10.44
CA LEU A 103 -25.57 9.68 -10.72
C LEU A 103 -25.47 9.97 -12.22
N LEU A 104 -24.59 9.25 -12.93
CA LEU A 104 -24.38 9.44 -14.36
C LEU A 104 -25.63 9.06 -15.18
N THR A 105 -26.35 8.02 -14.77
CA THR A 105 -27.59 7.61 -15.45
C THR A 105 -28.71 8.64 -15.25
N ALA A 106 -28.79 9.26 -14.07
CA ALA A 106 -29.71 10.36 -13.83
C ALA A 106 -29.39 11.60 -14.68
N PHE A 107 -28.11 11.95 -14.85
CA PHE A 107 -27.70 13.03 -15.76
C PHE A 107 -28.06 12.73 -17.22
N GLN A 108 -27.84 11.50 -17.69
CA GLN A 108 -28.23 11.09 -19.05
C GLN A 108 -29.75 11.15 -19.27
N LEU A 109 -30.54 10.78 -18.25
CA LEU A 109 -31.99 10.90 -18.30
C LEU A 109 -32.40 12.38 -18.39
N GLY A 110 -31.85 13.23 -17.53
CA GLY A 110 -32.09 14.68 -17.55
C GLY A 110 -31.74 15.31 -18.89
N ALA A 111 -30.59 14.95 -19.45
CA ALA A 111 -30.14 15.39 -20.77
C ALA A 111 -31.09 15.01 -21.90
N ARG A 112 -31.60 13.76 -21.90
CA ARG A 112 -32.56 13.29 -22.90
C ARG A 112 -33.91 14.00 -22.79
N VAL A 113 -34.34 14.34 -21.58
CA VAL A 113 -35.52 15.17 -21.36
C VAL A 113 -35.26 16.59 -21.88
N ALA A 114 -34.16 17.21 -21.46
CA ALA A 114 -33.79 18.55 -21.89
C ALA A 114 -33.71 18.68 -23.41
N TRP A 115 -33.04 17.74 -24.09
CA TRP A 115 -32.96 17.73 -25.55
C TRP A 115 -34.33 17.69 -26.23
N ARG A 116 -35.28 16.88 -25.72
CA ARG A 116 -36.64 16.84 -26.29
C ARG A 116 -37.37 18.17 -26.16
N HIS A 117 -37.23 18.85 -25.01
CA HIS A 117 -37.83 20.17 -24.78
C HIS A 117 -37.18 21.26 -25.65
N VAL A 118 -35.85 21.24 -25.77
CA VAL A 118 -35.10 22.15 -26.65
C VAL A 118 -35.50 21.95 -28.11
N ALA A 119 -35.50 20.71 -28.59
CA ALA A 119 -35.86 20.39 -29.98
C ALA A 119 -37.32 20.75 -30.29
N ALA A 120 -38.27 20.43 -29.40
CA ALA A 120 -39.68 20.79 -29.58
C ALA A 120 -39.89 22.32 -29.63
N THR A 121 -39.14 23.07 -28.82
CA THR A 121 -39.21 24.54 -28.80
C THR A 121 -38.59 25.14 -30.06
N ALA A 122 -37.42 24.66 -30.48
CA ALA A 122 -36.76 25.11 -31.71
C ALA A 122 -37.61 24.84 -32.96
N LEU A 123 -38.24 23.67 -33.05
CA LEU A 123 -39.14 23.31 -34.17
C LEU A 123 -40.39 24.20 -34.20
N ARG A 124 -40.99 24.50 -33.05
CA ARG A 124 -42.15 25.42 -32.94
C ARG A 124 -41.82 26.85 -33.36
N LEU A 125 -40.55 27.24 -33.23
CA LEU A 125 -40.02 28.55 -33.65
C LEU A 125 -39.45 28.53 -35.09
N ASP A 126 -39.60 27.42 -35.81
CA ASP A 126 -39.20 27.23 -37.22
C ASP A 126 -37.69 27.43 -37.48
N PHE A 127 -36.85 26.94 -36.56
CA PHE A 127 -35.39 27.02 -36.67
C PHE A 127 -34.85 26.11 -37.80
N ALA A 128 -33.82 26.59 -38.50
CA ALA A 128 -33.13 25.84 -39.55
C ALA A 128 -32.46 24.55 -39.03
N PRO A 129 -32.36 23.48 -39.83
CA PRO A 129 -31.73 22.22 -39.43
C PRO A 129 -30.30 22.35 -38.90
N ASP A 130 -29.49 23.24 -39.48
CA ASP A 130 -28.10 23.47 -39.06
C ASP A 130 -28.03 24.07 -37.63
N ASN A 131 -28.97 24.96 -37.29
CA ASN A 131 -29.07 25.54 -35.94
C ASN A 131 -29.50 24.48 -34.92
N LEU A 132 -30.40 23.56 -35.32
CA LEU A 132 -30.82 22.45 -34.47
C LEU A 132 -29.67 21.46 -34.22
N ALA A 133 -28.86 21.17 -35.23
CA ALA A 133 -27.68 20.32 -35.09
C ALA A 133 -26.64 20.94 -34.13
N ALA A 134 -26.35 22.24 -34.28
CA ALA A 134 -25.43 22.94 -33.38
C ALA A 134 -25.93 22.96 -31.92
N LEU A 135 -27.24 23.15 -31.70
CA LEU A 135 -27.85 23.03 -30.37
C LEU A 135 -27.70 21.62 -29.80
N ALA A 136 -27.89 20.59 -30.61
CA ALA A 136 -27.71 19.19 -30.20
C ALA A 136 -26.29 18.94 -29.71
N ASP A 137 -25.30 19.34 -30.51
CA ASP A 137 -23.88 19.20 -30.17
C ASP A 137 -23.55 19.92 -28.86
N SER A 138 -24.07 21.14 -28.67
CA SER A 138 -23.88 21.87 -27.42
C SER A 138 -24.50 21.17 -26.21
N VAL A 139 -25.70 20.57 -26.33
CA VAL A 139 -26.31 19.81 -25.23
C VAL A 139 -25.43 18.61 -24.87
N PHE A 140 -24.96 17.85 -25.86
CA PHE A 140 -24.13 16.67 -25.61
C PHE A 140 -22.77 17.02 -25.02
N VAL A 141 -22.07 18.02 -25.58
CA VAL A 141 -20.80 18.51 -25.04
C VAL A 141 -20.97 18.95 -23.59
N PHE A 142 -22.03 19.70 -23.30
CA PHE A 142 -22.27 20.22 -21.97
C PHE A 142 -22.54 19.09 -20.95
N VAL A 143 -23.45 18.16 -21.26
CA VAL A 143 -23.78 17.02 -20.37
C VAL A 143 -22.56 16.14 -20.12
N ASN A 144 -21.72 15.93 -21.14
CA ASN A 144 -20.47 15.19 -20.99
C ASN A 144 -19.48 15.91 -20.06
N GLN A 145 -19.36 17.23 -20.15
CA GLN A 145 -18.51 18.03 -19.23
C GLN A 145 -19.00 17.94 -17.78
N LEU A 146 -20.32 18.02 -17.55
CA LEU A 146 -20.90 17.87 -16.22
C LEU A 146 -20.66 16.47 -15.64
N SER A 147 -20.90 15.45 -16.46
CA SER A 147 -20.69 14.04 -16.11
C SER A 147 -19.23 13.76 -15.76
N PHE A 148 -18.29 14.29 -16.57
CA PHE A 148 -16.85 14.16 -16.32
C PHE A 148 -16.42 14.86 -15.02
N SER A 149 -16.95 16.07 -14.75
CA SER A 149 -16.65 16.81 -13.52
C SER A 149 -17.14 16.06 -12.28
N ALA A 150 -18.36 15.51 -12.32
CA ALA A 150 -18.88 14.69 -11.23
C ALA A 150 -18.10 13.38 -11.04
N ALA A 151 -17.75 12.69 -12.12
CA ALA A 151 -16.91 11.50 -12.06
C ALA A 151 -15.53 11.79 -11.45
N ASN A 152 -14.90 12.91 -11.82
CA ASN A 152 -13.62 13.33 -11.22
C ASN A 152 -13.75 13.63 -9.73
N GLY A 153 -14.80 14.35 -9.32
CA GLY A 153 -15.05 14.62 -7.91
C GLY A 153 -15.23 13.34 -7.09
N TYR A 154 -16.03 12.40 -7.60
CA TYR A 154 -16.22 11.08 -6.99
C TYR A 154 -14.91 10.30 -6.86
N LEU A 155 -14.13 10.22 -7.95
CA LEU A 155 -12.86 9.48 -7.96
C LEU A 155 -11.83 10.13 -7.02
N GLN A 156 -11.77 11.46 -6.97
CA GLN A 156 -10.88 12.18 -6.08
C GLN A 156 -11.21 11.90 -4.61
N GLU A 157 -12.49 11.95 -4.23
CA GLU A 157 -12.93 11.59 -2.88
C GLU A 157 -12.58 10.12 -2.55
N GLN A 158 -12.74 9.21 -3.52
CA GLN A 158 -12.40 7.80 -3.34
C GLN A 158 -10.90 7.60 -3.07
N ILE A 159 -10.07 8.32 -3.82
CA ILE A 159 -8.61 8.31 -3.64
C ILE A 159 -8.24 8.93 -2.30
N GLU A 160 -8.86 10.05 -1.92
CA GLU A 160 -8.60 10.75 -0.66
C GLU A 160 -8.98 9.90 0.55
N ASP A 161 -10.14 9.24 0.54
CA ASP A 161 -10.56 8.33 1.61
C ASP A 161 -9.66 7.08 1.68
N ALA A 162 -9.25 6.53 0.54
CA ALA A 162 -8.24 5.47 0.47
C ALA A 162 -6.90 5.90 1.10
N MET A 163 -6.40 7.07 0.73
CA MET A 163 -5.16 7.63 1.28
C MET A 163 -5.30 7.94 2.78
N ALA A 164 -6.43 8.47 3.23
CA ALA A 164 -6.67 8.76 4.64
C ALA A 164 -6.69 7.48 5.49
N ARG A 165 -7.30 6.40 4.98
CA ARG A 165 -7.25 5.08 5.62
C ARG A 165 -5.84 4.53 5.71
N GLU A 166 -5.09 4.60 4.61
CA GLU A 166 -3.69 4.15 4.58
C GLU A 166 -2.81 4.94 5.57
N ARG A 167 -2.97 6.27 5.63
CA ARG A 167 -2.25 7.11 6.61
C ARG A 167 -2.57 6.70 8.06
N ARG A 168 -3.84 6.45 8.39
CA ARG A 168 -4.21 5.98 9.74
C ARG A 168 -3.57 4.63 10.09
N ARG A 169 -3.44 3.73 9.12
CA ARG A 169 -2.76 2.42 9.30
C ARG A 169 -1.25 2.59 9.49
N GLU A 170 -0.63 3.48 8.73
CA GLU A 170 0.79 3.82 8.87
C GLU A 170 1.06 4.50 10.22
N ASP A 171 0.23 5.45 10.64
CA ASP A 171 0.33 6.11 11.94
C ASP A 171 0.22 5.11 13.09
N LEU A 172 -0.70 4.14 12.99
CA LEU A 172 -0.83 3.05 13.94
C LEU A 172 0.43 2.15 13.96
N ALA A 173 0.97 1.77 12.80
CA ALA A 173 2.19 1.00 12.73
C ALA A 173 3.36 1.73 13.40
N ASN A 174 3.54 3.01 13.11
CA ASN A 174 4.57 3.86 13.73
C ASN A 174 4.35 3.99 15.25
N LEU A 175 3.10 4.13 15.69
CA LEU A 175 2.74 4.16 17.10
C LEU A 175 3.15 2.86 17.82
N LEU A 176 2.83 1.70 17.24
CA LEU A 176 3.20 0.38 17.79
C LEU A 176 4.72 0.17 17.82
N LEU A 177 5.42 0.53 16.74
CA LEU A 177 6.88 0.41 16.64
C LEU A 177 7.62 1.41 17.53
N SER A 178 6.96 2.47 18.00
CA SER A 178 7.55 3.40 18.97
C SER A 178 7.77 2.79 20.35
N GLY A 179 7.00 1.75 20.71
CA GLY A 179 7.04 1.08 22.02
C GLY A 179 6.63 1.94 23.23
N ARG A 180 6.23 3.20 23.01
CA ARG A 180 5.99 4.19 24.08
C ARG A 180 4.52 4.52 24.30
N ALA A 181 3.64 4.02 23.43
CA ALA A 181 2.22 4.33 23.47
C ALA A 181 1.50 3.54 24.57
N GLY A 182 0.63 4.22 25.32
CA GLY A 182 -0.28 3.56 26.26
C GLY A 182 -1.41 2.81 25.54
N THR A 183 -2.04 1.87 26.24
CA THR A 183 -3.11 1.01 25.70
C THR A 183 -4.28 1.79 25.10
N GLU A 184 -4.66 2.93 25.68
CA GLU A 184 -5.77 3.76 25.18
C GLU A 184 -5.46 4.42 23.83
N ALA A 185 -4.23 4.92 23.67
CA ALA A 185 -3.77 5.52 22.43
C ALA A 185 -3.75 4.49 21.30
N ILE A 186 -3.25 3.28 21.58
CA ILE A 186 -3.29 2.16 20.65
C ILE A 186 -4.73 1.78 20.28
N ARG A 187 -5.65 1.72 21.26
CA ARG A 187 -7.06 1.40 20.99
C ARG A 187 -7.72 2.42 20.08
N THR A 188 -7.51 3.71 20.35
CA THR A 188 -8.06 4.81 19.55
C THR A 188 -7.53 4.76 18.11
N ALA A 189 -6.21 4.62 17.95
CA ALA A 189 -5.58 4.54 16.63
C ALA A 189 -6.01 3.28 15.86
N ALA A 190 -6.13 2.13 16.54
CA ALA A 190 -6.62 0.89 15.95
C ALA A 190 -8.07 1.01 15.44
N GLN A 191 -8.95 1.65 16.21
CA GLN A 191 -10.32 1.91 15.78
C GLN A 191 -10.37 2.81 14.54
N GLN A 192 -9.58 3.90 14.51
CA GLN A 192 -9.49 4.82 13.38
C GLN A 192 -8.91 4.15 12.11
N ALA A 193 -7.98 3.22 12.29
CA ALA A 193 -7.37 2.44 11.21
C ALA A 193 -8.21 1.21 10.78
N ALA A 194 -9.38 0.99 11.40
CA ALA A 194 -10.20 -0.21 11.25
C ALA A 194 -9.41 -1.52 11.46
N TRP A 195 -8.45 -1.51 12.39
CA TRP A 195 -7.58 -2.63 12.68
C TRP A 195 -8.00 -3.34 13.96
N ARG A 196 -8.19 -4.67 13.88
CA ARG A 196 -8.49 -5.50 15.05
C ARG A 196 -7.20 -5.73 15.84
N ILE A 197 -7.21 -5.33 17.11
CA ILE A 197 -6.08 -5.50 18.02
C ILE A 197 -5.88 -7.00 18.33
N PRO A 198 -4.75 -7.62 17.94
CA PRO A 198 -4.44 -9.00 18.28
C PRO A 198 -3.77 -9.10 19.66
N GLU A 199 -3.69 -10.32 20.20
CA GLU A 199 -2.88 -10.58 21.41
C GLU A 199 -1.38 -10.51 21.12
N THR A 200 -0.97 -11.01 19.95
CA THR A 200 0.42 -11.04 19.49
C THR A 200 0.55 -10.58 18.05
N ALA A 201 1.72 -10.04 17.71
CA ALA A 201 2.08 -9.66 16.36
C ALA A 201 3.59 -9.89 16.13
N ALA A 202 3.99 -9.98 14.87
CA ALA A 202 5.39 -9.94 14.46
C ALA A 202 5.62 -8.88 13.38
N VAL A 203 6.86 -8.43 13.29
CA VAL A 203 7.31 -7.56 12.20
C VAL A 203 7.93 -8.41 11.11
N VAL A 204 7.51 -8.18 9.87
CA VAL A 204 8.14 -8.72 8.66
C VAL A 204 8.91 -7.60 7.98
N ILE A 205 10.15 -7.89 7.57
CA ILE A 205 10.99 -7.01 6.77
C ILE A 205 11.28 -7.70 5.44
N TYR A 206 11.28 -6.94 4.35
CA TYR A 206 11.64 -7.42 3.02
C TYR A 206 13.08 -7.01 2.70
N SER A 207 13.92 -7.97 2.28
CA SER A 207 15.26 -7.66 1.77
C SER A 207 15.23 -7.39 0.26
N ASP A 208 16.00 -6.39 -0.17
CA ASP A 208 16.14 -5.90 -1.55
C ASP A 208 16.19 -7.01 -2.62
N GLY A 209 15.39 -6.83 -3.67
CA GLY A 209 15.40 -7.64 -4.90
C GLY A 209 14.55 -7.02 -6.00
N ASP A 210 13.36 -6.53 -5.66
CA ASP A 210 12.54 -5.67 -6.52
C ASP A 210 11.69 -4.78 -5.61
N GLN A 211 11.61 -3.48 -5.93
CA GLN A 211 10.81 -2.51 -5.19
C GLN A 211 9.32 -2.54 -5.64
N GLU A 212 9.00 -3.30 -6.70
CA GLU A 212 7.65 -3.47 -7.26
C GLU A 212 6.72 -4.48 -6.53
N PRO A 213 7.17 -5.61 -5.93
CA PRO A 213 6.27 -6.57 -5.27
C PRO A 213 5.79 -6.20 -3.85
N ALA A 214 6.35 -5.20 -3.17
CA ALA A 214 6.01 -4.92 -1.76
C ALA A 214 4.56 -4.42 -1.56
N GLY A 215 4.05 -3.59 -2.47
CA GLY A 215 2.66 -3.12 -2.42
C GLY A 215 1.64 -4.21 -2.73
N ALA A 216 1.95 -5.09 -3.69
CA ALA A 216 1.10 -6.23 -4.05
C ALA A 216 1.04 -7.28 -2.93
N LEU A 217 2.10 -7.43 -2.14
CA LEU A 217 2.13 -8.35 -1.00
C LEU A 217 1.34 -7.85 0.20
N VAL A 218 1.46 -6.58 0.59
CA VAL A 218 0.62 -6.02 1.68
C VAL A 218 -0.84 -6.24 1.31
N ALA A 219 -1.23 -5.99 0.06
CA ALA A 219 -2.58 -6.28 -0.44
C ALA A 219 -2.98 -7.77 -0.33
N ARG A 220 -2.03 -8.71 -0.38
CA ARG A 220 -2.28 -10.16 -0.15
C ARG A 220 -2.43 -10.52 1.33
N LEU A 221 -1.84 -9.73 2.22
CA LEU A 221 -1.89 -9.91 3.68
C LEU A 221 -2.99 -9.05 4.35
N GLU A 222 -3.64 -8.17 3.59
CA GLU A 222 -4.86 -7.46 3.98
C GLU A 222 -6.03 -8.44 4.25
N PRO A 223 -6.99 -8.11 5.14
CA PRO A 223 -7.16 -6.83 5.83
C PRO A 223 -6.34 -6.67 7.13
N GLY A 224 -5.51 -7.67 7.48
CA GLY A 224 -4.91 -7.76 8.82
C GLY A 224 -3.54 -7.09 9.01
N ALA A 225 -2.76 -6.91 7.94
CA ALA A 225 -1.36 -6.47 8.06
C ALA A 225 -1.19 -4.95 8.00
N LEU A 226 -0.48 -4.36 8.96
CA LEU A 226 -0.21 -2.91 8.93
C LEU A 226 1.10 -2.64 8.16
N PRO A 227 1.11 -1.74 7.16
CA PRO A 227 2.30 -1.46 6.38
C PRO A 227 3.34 -0.69 7.20
N ILE A 228 4.62 -1.02 7.00
CA ILE A 228 5.76 -0.25 7.51
C ILE A 228 6.40 0.45 6.32
N ARG A 229 6.39 1.78 6.34
CA ARG A 229 6.95 2.59 5.26
C ARG A 229 8.21 3.33 5.70
N ARG A 230 9.12 3.54 4.76
CA ARG A 230 10.29 4.40 4.90
C ARG A 230 10.46 5.19 3.60
N ASN A 231 10.47 6.52 3.69
CA ASN A 231 10.53 7.40 2.51
C ASN A 231 9.46 7.06 1.45
N ALA A 232 8.21 6.86 1.88
CA ALA A 232 7.06 6.43 1.06
C ALA A 232 7.11 4.99 0.49
N VAL A 233 8.21 4.26 0.64
CA VAL A 233 8.38 2.87 0.20
C VAL A 233 7.96 1.90 1.30
N VAL A 234 7.19 0.86 0.95
CA VAL A 234 6.87 -0.25 1.87
C VAL A 234 8.12 -1.11 2.07
N VAL A 235 8.62 -1.17 3.30
CA VAL A 235 9.83 -1.94 3.67
C VAL A 235 9.51 -3.15 4.56
N GLY A 236 8.26 -3.26 5.02
CA GLY A 236 7.83 -4.30 5.93
C GLY A 236 6.34 -4.24 6.22
N ALA A 237 5.88 -5.12 7.10
CA ALA A 237 4.54 -5.09 7.64
C ALA A 237 4.51 -5.64 9.07
N ILE A 238 3.50 -5.24 9.86
CA ILE A 238 3.15 -5.85 11.14
C ILE A 238 2.05 -6.87 10.87
N ILE A 239 2.29 -8.12 11.20
CA ILE A 239 1.36 -9.23 10.97
C ILE A 239 0.75 -9.66 12.32
N PRO A 240 -0.59 -9.70 12.43
CA PRO A 240 -1.26 -10.23 13.62
C PRO A 240 -1.16 -11.76 13.68
N GLU A 241 -0.96 -12.27 14.90
CA GLU A 241 -1.03 -13.69 15.26
C GLU A 241 -0.29 -14.63 14.29
N PRO A 242 1.00 -14.38 14.00
CA PRO A 242 1.76 -15.18 13.03
C PRO A 242 1.95 -16.65 13.48
N SER A 243 1.83 -16.91 14.79
CA SER A 243 1.94 -18.24 15.39
C SER A 243 0.60 -18.97 15.56
N GLY A 244 -0.50 -18.41 15.04
CA GLY A 244 -1.81 -19.06 15.07
C GLY A 244 -1.84 -20.39 14.29
N PRO A 245 -2.84 -21.26 14.52
CA PRO A 245 -2.95 -22.53 13.82
C PRO A 245 -2.93 -22.37 12.29
N GLY A 246 -1.98 -23.02 11.61
CA GLY A 246 -1.83 -22.95 10.15
C GLY A 246 -1.23 -21.65 9.60
N ARG A 247 -1.05 -20.60 10.43
CA ARG A 247 -0.52 -19.30 9.99
C ARG A 247 0.92 -19.39 9.50
N ARG A 248 1.75 -20.23 10.14
CA ARG A 248 3.13 -20.49 9.70
C ARG A 248 3.19 -20.95 8.24
N LEU A 249 2.44 -22.01 7.90
CA LEU A 249 2.41 -22.55 6.54
C LEU A 249 1.83 -21.55 5.53
N GLN A 250 0.83 -20.76 5.95
CA GLN A 250 0.27 -19.69 5.13
C GLN A 250 1.32 -18.63 4.82
N LEU A 251 2.01 -18.11 5.83
CA LEU A 251 3.07 -17.11 5.68
C LEU A 251 4.24 -17.64 4.84
N SER A 252 4.65 -18.89 5.02
CA SER A 252 5.67 -19.51 4.16
C SER A 252 5.29 -19.46 2.69
N ARG A 253 4.02 -19.72 2.34
CA ARG A 253 3.54 -19.68 0.95
C ARG A 253 3.36 -18.25 0.42
N GLU A 254 2.88 -17.35 1.25
CA GLU A 254 2.63 -15.95 0.87
C GLU A 254 3.91 -15.16 0.67
N LEU A 255 4.97 -15.50 1.43
CA LEU A 255 6.26 -14.80 1.44
C LEU A 255 7.37 -15.50 0.64
N ALA A 256 7.12 -16.70 0.11
CA ALA A 256 8.11 -17.43 -0.69
C ALA A 256 8.59 -16.61 -1.91
N GLY A 257 9.90 -16.61 -2.16
CA GLY A 257 10.54 -15.90 -3.26
C GLY A 257 10.77 -14.42 -3.00
N MET A 258 10.40 -13.91 -1.82
CA MET A 258 10.44 -12.47 -1.51
C MET A 258 11.63 -12.09 -0.62
N GLY A 259 12.43 -13.06 -0.18
CA GLY A 259 13.52 -12.79 0.75
C GLY A 259 13.03 -12.16 2.05
N ALA A 260 11.80 -12.48 2.46
CA ALA A 260 11.17 -11.90 3.61
C ALA A 260 11.74 -12.51 4.90
N VAL A 261 11.83 -11.68 5.93
CA VAL A 261 12.26 -12.07 7.26
C VAL A 261 11.14 -11.77 8.23
N VAL A 262 10.65 -12.81 8.90
CA VAL A 262 9.60 -12.72 9.91
C VAL A 262 10.25 -12.72 11.29
N GLY A 263 10.11 -11.61 12.02
CA GLY A 263 10.53 -11.49 13.40
C GLY A 263 9.70 -12.37 14.34
N ASN A 264 10.09 -12.38 15.61
CA ASN A 264 9.40 -13.21 16.60
C ASN A 264 7.98 -12.68 16.88
N SER A 265 7.05 -13.60 17.14
CA SER A 265 5.73 -13.28 17.65
C SER A 265 5.81 -12.78 19.09
N VAL A 266 5.30 -11.57 19.34
CA VAL A 266 5.40 -10.89 20.63
C VAL A 266 4.10 -10.14 20.95
N ALA A 267 3.88 -9.82 22.23
CA ALA A 267 2.83 -8.88 22.61
C ALA A 267 3.08 -7.50 21.98
N LEU A 268 2.02 -6.73 21.71
CA LEU A 268 2.12 -5.44 20.99
C LEU A 268 3.09 -4.44 21.64
N ALA A 269 3.18 -4.41 22.97
CA ALA A 269 4.13 -3.55 23.69
C ALA A 269 5.61 -3.89 23.42
N GLN A 270 5.88 -5.12 22.97
CA GLN A 270 7.22 -5.62 22.64
C GLN A 270 7.47 -5.65 21.14
N LEU A 271 6.57 -5.11 20.30
CA LEU A 271 6.75 -5.07 18.85
C LEU A 271 8.07 -4.43 18.39
N PRO A 272 8.62 -3.40 19.05
CA PRO A 272 9.96 -2.89 18.72
C PRO A 272 11.05 -3.97 18.81
N ARG A 273 10.93 -4.91 19.73
CA ARG A 273 11.86 -6.05 19.87
C ARG A 273 11.74 -7.02 18.70
N SER A 274 10.52 -7.25 18.20
CA SER A 274 10.30 -8.06 16.99
C SER A 274 11.00 -7.41 15.78
N LEU A 275 10.89 -6.08 15.64
CA LEU A 275 11.61 -5.32 14.60
C LEU A 275 13.13 -5.43 14.75
N GLU A 276 13.67 -5.28 15.96
CA GLU A 276 15.12 -5.43 16.22
C GLU A 276 15.64 -6.82 15.80
N ILE A 277 14.92 -7.88 16.20
CA ILE A 277 15.27 -9.25 15.86
C ILE A 277 15.20 -9.48 14.35
N ALA A 278 14.13 -9.02 13.69
CA ALA A 278 14.00 -9.11 12.24
C ALA A 278 15.14 -8.39 11.51
N ARG A 279 15.62 -7.24 12.01
CA ARG A 279 16.76 -6.51 11.42
C ARG A 279 18.07 -7.28 11.53
N ILE A 280 18.30 -7.99 12.64
CA ILE A 280 19.47 -8.86 12.79
C ILE A 280 19.37 -10.00 11.79
N ALA A 281 18.23 -10.67 11.71
CA ALA A 281 17.99 -11.75 10.75
C ALA A 281 18.16 -11.31 9.28
N VAL A 282 17.69 -10.12 8.91
CA VAL A 282 17.94 -9.51 7.58
C VAL A 282 19.44 -9.38 7.31
N ARG A 283 20.22 -8.87 8.28
CA ARG A 283 21.67 -8.76 8.13
C ARG A 283 22.32 -10.13 7.92
N LEU A 284 21.96 -11.12 8.73
CA LEU A 284 22.51 -12.49 8.62
C LEU A 284 22.11 -13.18 7.31
N ARG A 285 20.92 -12.87 6.78
CA ARG A 285 20.51 -13.33 5.46
C ARG A 285 21.36 -12.70 4.36
N ASN A 286 21.59 -11.39 4.43
CA ASN A 286 22.37 -10.65 3.43
C ASN A 286 23.85 -11.08 3.39
N THR A 287 24.37 -11.63 4.49
CA THR A 287 25.73 -12.19 4.56
C THR A 287 25.79 -13.69 4.29
N GLY A 288 24.65 -14.33 4.01
CA GLY A 288 24.58 -15.77 3.69
C GLY A 288 24.63 -16.71 4.90
N VAL A 289 24.61 -16.18 6.14
CA VAL A 289 24.54 -17.00 7.37
C VAL A 289 23.17 -17.66 7.48
N LEU A 290 22.10 -16.95 7.13
CA LEU A 290 20.74 -17.50 7.02
C LEU A 290 20.35 -17.63 5.56
N THR A 291 19.90 -18.82 5.14
CA THR A 291 19.63 -19.14 3.74
C THR A 291 18.18 -19.51 3.45
N ASP A 292 17.32 -19.57 4.47
CA ASP A 292 15.90 -19.88 4.30
C ASP A 292 15.15 -18.77 3.54
N ASP A 293 14.01 -19.14 2.93
CA ASP A 293 13.11 -18.21 2.27
C ASP A 293 11.63 -18.64 2.41
N PRO A 294 10.81 -17.93 3.18
CA PRO A 294 11.18 -16.81 4.06
C PRO A 294 12.00 -17.29 5.28
N VAL A 295 12.77 -16.38 5.88
CA VAL A 295 13.45 -16.64 7.16
C VAL A 295 12.47 -16.36 8.29
N PHE A 296 12.32 -17.30 9.22
CA PHE A 296 11.62 -17.06 10.47
C PHE A 296 12.62 -16.98 11.63
N ALA A 297 12.67 -15.83 12.30
CA ALA A 297 13.67 -15.57 13.32
C ALA A 297 13.57 -16.52 14.54
N ASP A 298 12.39 -17.10 14.80
CA ASP A 298 12.19 -18.06 15.88
C ASP A 298 12.85 -19.43 15.63
N GLU A 299 13.26 -19.74 14.40
CA GLU A 299 14.03 -20.94 14.04
C GLU A 299 15.55 -20.76 14.19
N HIS A 300 16.02 -19.51 14.32
CA HIS A 300 17.44 -19.14 14.26
C HIS A 300 17.91 -18.36 15.50
N LEU A 301 17.27 -18.56 16.64
CA LEU A 301 17.50 -17.76 17.86
C LEU A 301 18.96 -17.77 18.31
N ASP A 302 19.64 -18.91 18.17
CA ASP A 302 21.05 -19.08 18.53
C ASP A 302 21.96 -18.21 17.66
N ALA A 303 21.82 -18.29 16.33
CA ALA A 303 22.58 -17.46 15.38
C ALA A 303 22.30 -15.96 15.61
N LEU A 304 21.04 -15.60 15.91
CA LEU A 304 20.64 -14.22 16.20
C LEU A 304 21.21 -13.71 17.53
N ILE A 305 21.34 -14.57 18.54
CA ILE A 305 21.96 -14.23 19.82
C ILE A 305 23.45 -13.97 19.63
N VAL A 306 24.15 -14.89 18.95
CA VAL A 306 25.60 -14.79 18.72
C VAL A 306 25.93 -13.57 17.88
N TRP A 307 25.27 -13.41 16.72
CA TRP A 307 25.57 -12.34 15.77
C TRP A 307 24.81 -11.04 16.01
N ARG A 308 24.31 -10.82 17.23
CA ARG A 308 23.67 -9.56 17.61
C ARG A 308 24.63 -8.39 17.46
N ASP A 309 25.86 -8.57 17.91
CA ASP A 309 26.97 -7.61 17.82
C ASP A 309 28.21 -8.28 17.24
N GLU A 310 28.43 -8.07 15.95
CA GLU A 310 29.53 -8.66 15.20
C GLU A 310 30.90 -8.21 15.72
N ALA A 311 31.02 -6.98 16.22
CA ALA A 311 32.27 -6.48 16.77
C ALA A 311 32.64 -7.20 18.07
N LEU A 312 31.67 -7.51 18.92
CA LEU A 312 31.91 -8.31 20.13
C LEU A 312 32.29 -9.75 19.78
N VAL A 313 31.66 -10.36 18.77
CA VAL A 313 32.04 -11.70 18.30
C VAL A 313 33.45 -11.70 17.71
N ALA A 314 33.80 -10.69 16.91
CA ALA A 314 35.14 -10.54 16.33
C ALA A 314 36.21 -10.34 17.41
N ALA A 315 35.95 -9.49 18.42
CA ALA A 315 36.86 -9.29 19.55
C ALA A 315 37.04 -10.57 20.37
N LEU A 316 35.95 -11.32 20.61
CA LEU A 316 36.04 -12.63 21.27
C LEU A 316 36.84 -13.62 20.44
N ARG A 317 36.66 -13.66 19.11
CA ARG A 317 37.44 -14.48 18.19
C ARG A 317 38.92 -14.14 18.25
N GLU A 318 39.27 -12.86 18.21
CA GLU A 318 40.66 -12.40 18.32
C GLU A 318 41.29 -12.82 19.66
N GLU A 319 40.58 -12.60 20.78
CA GLU A 319 41.05 -13.00 22.11
C GLU A 319 41.25 -14.52 22.22
N MET A 320 40.28 -15.30 21.73
CA MET A 320 40.31 -16.76 21.83
C MET A 320 41.35 -17.38 20.89
N LEU A 321 41.60 -16.78 19.72
CA LEU A 321 42.58 -17.27 18.75
C LEU A 321 43.98 -16.66 18.90
N ALA A 322 44.18 -15.71 19.82
CA ALA A 322 45.48 -15.12 20.14
C ALA A 322 46.60 -16.15 20.37
N PRO A 323 46.38 -17.32 21.02
CA PRO A 323 47.41 -18.35 21.15
C PRO A 323 47.93 -18.91 19.81
N LEU A 324 47.18 -18.77 18.72
CA LEU A 324 47.59 -19.18 17.38
C LEU A 324 48.38 -18.09 16.62
N ALA A 325 48.52 -16.88 17.17
CA ALA A 325 49.11 -15.74 16.45
C ALA A 325 50.58 -15.94 16.05
N GLY A 326 51.31 -16.82 16.74
CA GLY A 326 52.70 -17.18 16.42
C GLY A 326 52.85 -18.25 15.32
N GLU A 327 51.75 -18.81 14.83
CA GLU A 327 51.75 -19.80 13.75
C GLU A 327 51.75 -19.13 12.36
N THR A 328 52.13 -19.89 11.34
CA THR A 328 51.94 -19.44 9.94
C THR A 328 50.46 -19.37 9.60
N GLU A 329 50.07 -18.51 8.65
CA GLU A 329 48.66 -18.34 8.22
C GLU A 329 47.96 -19.67 7.94
N ALA A 330 48.56 -20.49 7.07
CA ALA A 330 48.03 -21.81 6.73
C ALA A 330 48.00 -22.79 7.91
N ALA A 331 48.87 -22.65 8.91
CA ALA A 331 48.82 -23.46 10.12
C ALA A 331 47.71 -22.98 11.06
N ARG A 332 47.54 -21.67 11.22
CA ARG A 332 46.48 -21.05 12.01
C ARG A 332 45.10 -21.47 11.53
N GLU A 333 44.82 -21.37 10.23
CA GLU A 333 43.54 -21.80 9.63
C GLU A 333 43.24 -23.28 9.94
N ARG A 334 44.19 -24.18 9.64
CA ARG A 334 44.03 -25.62 9.87
C ARG A 334 43.88 -25.99 11.35
N LEU A 335 44.57 -25.29 12.25
CA LEU A 335 44.46 -25.51 13.69
C LEU A 335 43.12 -24.98 14.23
N ALA A 336 42.66 -23.82 13.76
CA ALA A 336 41.34 -23.28 14.11
C ALA A 336 40.21 -24.19 13.62
N GLU A 337 40.28 -24.68 12.38
CA GLU A 337 39.34 -25.67 11.81
C GLU A 337 39.31 -26.97 12.64
N THR A 338 40.48 -27.45 13.06
CA THR A 338 40.57 -28.65 13.92
C THR A 338 40.01 -28.40 15.31
N LEU A 339 40.21 -27.20 15.86
CA LEU A 339 39.69 -26.82 17.17
C LEU A 339 38.17 -26.71 17.16
N ALA A 340 37.59 -26.12 16.11
CA ALA A 340 36.14 -26.07 15.89
C ALA A 340 35.54 -27.50 15.85
N SER A 341 36.04 -28.34 14.93
CA SER A 341 35.61 -29.74 14.82
C SER A 341 35.79 -30.52 16.14
N TRP A 342 36.86 -30.27 16.89
CA TRP A 342 37.08 -30.87 18.20
C TRP A 342 36.04 -30.46 19.24
N LEU A 343 35.62 -29.19 19.25
CA LEU A 343 34.55 -28.68 20.12
C LEU A 343 33.21 -29.32 19.77
N LYS A 344 32.88 -29.38 18.47
CA LYS A 344 31.65 -29.99 17.94
C LYS A 344 31.50 -31.47 18.27
N HIS A 345 32.59 -32.22 18.16
CA HIS A 345 32.61 -33.67 18.38
C HIS A 345 33.06 -34.07 19.80
N PHE A 346 33.13 -33.12 20.74
CA PHE A 346 33.53 -33.35 22.13
C PHE A 346 34.84 -34.16 22.26
N GLY A 347 35.76 -33.97 21.32
CA GLY A 347 37.05 -34.65 21.28
C GLY A 347 37.09 -36.05 20.66
N ASP A 348 36.02 -36.53 20.04
CA ASP A 348 36.07 -37.76 19.25
C ASP A 348 36.95 -37.59 18.01
N ARG A 349 38.16 -38.15 18.09
CA ARG A 349 39.16 -38.10 17.03
C ARG A 349 38.69 -38.71 15.71
N GLN A 350 37.90 -39.78 15.74
CA GLN A 350 37.43 -40.42 14.50
C GLN A 350 36.37 -39.55 13.81
N ALA A 351 35.47 -38.96 14.59
CA ALA A 351 34.48 -38.03 14.07
C ALA A 351 35.15 -36.78 13.45
N ILE A 352 36.14 -36.20 14.13
CA ILE A 352 36.92 -35.05 13.62
C ILE A 352 37.66 -35.41 12.32
N ALA A 353 38.29 -36.58 12.28
CA ALA A 353 39.02 -37.05 11.09
C ALA A 353 38.09 -37.21 9.89
N HIS A 354 36.89 -37.75 10.13
CA HIS A 354 35.86 -37.92 9.12
C HIS A 354 35.31 -36.57 8.62
N GLU A 355 34.94 -35.66 9.53
CA GLU A 355 34.43 -34.33 9.17
C GLU A 355 35.43 -33.54 8.33
N LEU A 356 36.70 -33.50 8.75
CA LEU A 356 37.74 -32.74 8.07
C LEU A 356 38.39 -33.49 6.90
N SER A 357 37.93 -34.72 6.59
CA SER A 357 38.50 -35.58 5.55
C SER A 357 40.03 -35.75 5.66
N ILE A 358 40.55 -35.92 6.88
CA ILE A 358 41.98 -36.10 7.18
C ILE A 358 42.22 -37.40 7.95
N HIS A 359 43.47 -37.89 7.93
CA HIS A 359 43.83 -39.07 8.69
C HIS A 359 43.76 -38.82 10.21
N PRO A 360 43.28 -39.78 11.05
CA PRO A 360 43.21 -39.62 12.51
C PRO A 360 44.54 -39.28 13.19
N GLN A 361 45.67 -39.68 12.59
CA GLN A 361 47.00 -39.30 13.05
C GLN A 361 47.29 -37.80 12.89
N THR A 362 46.76 -37.17 11.83
CA THR A 362 46.86 -35.73 11.61
C THR A 362 46.06 -34.97 12.65
N VAL A 363 44.85 -35.45 12.99
CA VAL A 363 44.06 -34.91 14.11
C VAL A 363 44.86 -34.98 15.41
N ARG A 364 45.49 -36.13 15.71
CA ARG A 364 46.32 -36.30 16.92
C ARG A 364 47.46 -35.27 16.96
N TYR A 365 48.15 -35.06 15.85
CA TYR A 365 49.24 -34.10 15.76
C TYR A 365 48.75 -32.65 15.96
N ARG A 366 47.69 -32.24 15.25
CA ARG A 366 47.10 -30.91 15.38
C ARG A 366 46.58 -30.66 16.81
N MET A 367 45.93 -31.64 17.43
CA MET A 367 45.46 -31.54 18.81
C MET A 367 46.61 -31.48 19.83
N ALA A 368 47.73 -32.15 19.59
CA ALA A 368 48.91 -32.02 20.44
C ALA A 368 49.50 -30.60 20.36
N ARG A 369 49.52 -30.00 19.17
CA ARG A 369 49.93 -28.60 18.99
C ARG A 369 48.96 -27.64 19.68
N LEU A 370 47.65 -27.83 19.51
CA LEU A 370 46.63 -27.02 20.20
C LEU A 370 46.78 -27.09 21.73
N ARG A 371 46.99 -28.29 22.30
CA ARG A 371 47.25 -28.43 23.74
C ARG A 371 48.52 -27.72 24.20
N ALA A 372 49.58 -27.72 23.38
CA ALA A 372 50.80 -26.99 23.70
C ALA A 372 50.60 -25.46 23.70
N LEU A 373 49.71 -24.93 22.85
CA LEU A 373 49.43 -23.49 22.74
C LEU A 373 48.41 -23.00 23.79
N TYR A 374 47.37 -23.78 24.05
CA TYR A 374 46.27 -23.39 24.94
C TYR A 374 46.42 -23.90 26.39
N GLY A 375 47.23 -24.92 26.62
CA GLY A 375 47.41 -25.53 27.94
C GLY A 375 46.09 -26.04 28.54
N ASP A 376 45.91 -25.81 29.85
CA ASP A 376 44.75 -26.26 30.61
C ASP A 376 43.43 -25.57 30.19
N ARG A 377 43.50 -24.49 29.38
CA ARG A 377 42.31 -23.79 28.86
C ARG A 377 41.42 -24.68 27.99
N LEU A 378 41.97 -25.73 27.37
CA LEU A 378 41.15 -26.68 26.61
C LEU A 378 40.36 -27.63 27.51
N ASP A 379 40.75 -27.79 28.77
CA ASP A 379 40.06 -28.66 29.74
C ASP A 379 39.12 -27.85 30.65
N ASP A 380 39.31 -26.53 30.74
CA ASP A 380 38.42 -25.59 31.44
C ASP A 380 37.05 -25.43 30.76
N PRO A 381 35.92 -25.72 31.44
CA PRO A 381 34.58 -25.62 30.86
C PRO A 381 34.21 -24.21 30.35
N GLU A 382 34.63 -23.16 31.06
CA GLU A 382 34.31 -21.78 30.67
C GLU A 382 35.05 -21.38 29.40
N SER A 383 36.35 -21.68 29.33
CA SER A 383 37.18 -21.47 28.15
C SER A 383 36.67 -22.24 26.94
N ARG A 384 36.22 -23.49 27.12
CA ARG A 384 35.60 -24.28 26.04
C ARG A 384 34.30 -23.65 25.55
N ALA A 385 33.45 -23.15 26.43
CA ALA A 385 32.21 -22.47 26.04
C ALA A 385 32.49 -21.19 25.25
N ARG A 386 33.48 -20.39 25.67
CA ARG A 386 33.92 -19.19 24.95
C ARG A 386 34.51 -19.52 23.59
N LEU A 387 35.34 -20.57 23.50
CA LEU A 387 35.87 -21.07 22.23
C LEU A 387 34.77 -21.57 21.29
N PHE A 388 33.75 -22.25 21.83
CA PHE A 388 32.60 -22.73 21.05
C PHE A 388 31.84 -21.55 20.43
N LEU A 389 31.51 -20.53 21.22
CA LEU A 389 30.89 -19.28 20.72
C LEU A 389 31.75 -18.59 19.65
N ALA A 390 33.06 -18.59 19.84
CA ALA A 390 34.01 -17.97 18.92
C ALA A 390 34.24 -18.77 17.62
N LEU A 391 33.91 -20.06 17.55
CA LEU A 391 34.29 -20.89 16.39
C LEU A 391 33.10 -21.53 15.67
N GLU A 392 32.06 -21.94 16.39
CA GLU A 392 31.03 -22.83 15.86
C GLU A 392 29.90 -22.15 15.10
N TRP A 393 29.61 -20.87 15.38
CA TRP A 393 28.64 -20.16 14.56
C TRP A 393 29.32 -19.66 13.29
N PRO A 394 28.88 -20.08 12.09
CA PRO A 394 29.40 -19.55 10.84
C PRO A 394 29.18 -18.03 10.83
N GLY A 395 30.24 -17.31 10.51
CA GLY A 395 30.19 -15.85 10.39
C GLY A 395 29.77 -15.36 9.03
N PRO A 396 29.39 -14.08 8.95
CA PRO A 396 29.24 -13.38 7.68
C PRO A 396 30.53 -13.37 6.85
#